data_AF-A0AA39H6J9-F1
#
_entry.id   AF-A0AA39H6J9-F1
#
_cell.length_a   1.000
_cell.length_b   1.000
_cell.length_c   1.000
_cell.angle_alpha   90.00
_cell.angle_beta   90.00
_cell.angle_gamma   90.00
#
_symmetry.space_group_name_H-M   'P 1'
#
loop_
_entity.id
_entity.type
_entity.pdbx_description
1 polymer ?
#
loop_
_entity_poly.entity_id
_entity_poly.type
_entity_poly.pdbx_seq_one_letter_code
_entity_poly.pdbx_strand_id
1 'polypeptide(L)'
;MSSCDDDWYGDDCELPRCGQRGIVDLKTRKCVCKGNFLPPFCRSCRPEFWGENCELKRFSPVTEPDDYSAYTPIVLLVAFLLLMATLLALAAYKRWQRRTVIDSMPPPKYEQIVHDRPPTYAEATGVDKMDHSLA
;
A
#
# COMPACT_ATOMS: atom_id res chain seq x y z
N MET A 1 53.32 -42.44 20.00
CA MET A 1 51.86 -42.62 20.07
C MET A 1 51.25 -41.48 19.28
N SER A 2 50.69 -41.79 18.11
CA SER A 2 49.95 -40.81 17.32
C SER A 2 48.70 -40.43 18.11
N SER A 3 48.64 -39.20 18.59
CA SER A 3 47.41 -38.67 19.17
C SER A 3 46.34 -38.65 18.09
N CYS A 4 45.14 -39.11 18.41
CA CYS A 4 43.98 -38.92 17.54
C CYS A 4 43.74 -37.43 17.31
N ASP A 5 43.07 -37.11 16.19
CA ASP A 5 42.48 -35.79 15.98
C ASP A 5 41.54 -35.42 17.14
N ASP A 6 41.39 -34.13 17.41
CA ASP A 6 40.63 -33.61 18.56
C ASP A 6 39.17 -34.12 18.63
N ASP A 7 38.61 -34.49 17.49
CA ASP A 7 37.22 -34.96 17.35
C ASP A 7 37.06 -36.48 17.52
N TRP A 8 38.15 -37.22 17.67
CA TRP A 8 38.16 -38.68 17.75
C TRP A 8 38.90 -39.17 19.00
N TYR A 9 38.59 -40.39 19.42
CA TYR A 9 39.24 -41.06 20.55
C TYR A 9 39.13 -42.58 20.46
N GLY A 10 39.80 -43.28 21.38
CA GLY A 10 39.90 -44.74 21.41
C GLY A 10 41.26 -45.23 20.92
N ASP A 11 41.48 -46.53 21.04
CA ASP A 11 42.79 -47.15 20.74
C ASP A 11 43.20 -46.95 19.27
N ASP A 12 42.22 -46.97 18.36
CA ASP A 12 42.40 -46.78 16.91
C ASP A 12 41.74 -45.49 16.39
N CYS A 13 41.43 -44.52 17.26
CA CYS A 13 40.72 -43.29 16.90
C CYS A 13 39.35 -43.51 16.21
N GLU A 14 38.69 -44.63 16.51
CA GLU A 14 37.47 -45.07 15.83
C GLU A 14 36.17 -44.47 16.40
N LEU A 15 36.23 -43.84 17.59
CA LEU A 15 35.05 -43.30 18.26
C LEU A 15 35.00 -41.76 18.17
N PRO A 16 33.87 -41.17 17.76
CA PRO A 16 33.74 -39.72 17.70
C PRO A 16 33.50 -39.13 19.09
N ARG A 17 34.15 -38.02 19.42
CA ARG A 17 33.85 -37.23 20.62
C ARG A 17 32.55 -36.46 20.43
N CYS A 18 31.47 -36.99 20.97
CA CYS A 18 30.22 -36.25 21.09
C CYS A 18 30.45 -35.09 22.05
N GLY A 19 30.10 -33.87 21.64
CA GLY A 19 30.09 -32.73 22.56
C GLY A 19 29.17 -32.98 23.76
N GLN A 20 29.01 -31.99 24.65
CA GLN A 20 28.21 -32.12 25.88
C GLN A 20 26.72 -32.49 25.66
N ARG A 21 26.25 -32.46 24.41
CA ARG A 21 24.86 -32.67 24.00
C ARG A 21 24.62 -33.99 23.25
N GLY A 22 25.55 -34.94 23.31
CA GLY A 22 25.39 -36.26 22.69
C GLY A 22 26.05 -37.39 23.48
N ILE A 23 25.69 -38.62 23.14
CA ILE A 23 26.32 -39.84 23.67
C ILE A 23 26.80 -40.71 22.51
N VAL A 24 27.92 -41.40 22.68
CA VAL A 24 28.41 -42.36 21.67
C VAL A 24 27.58 -43.64 21.79
N ASP A 25 26.96 -44.05 20.68
CA ASP A 25 26.41 -45.39 20.56
C ASP A 25 27.52 -46.34 20.08
N LEU A 26 27.95 -47.24 20.96
CA LEU A 26 29.02 -48.19 20.69
C LEU A 26 28.64 -49.20 19.59
N LYS A 27 27.35 -49.44 19.35
CA LYS A 27 26.91 -50.38 18.31
C LYS A 27 27.06 -49.78 16.92
N THR A 28 26.74 -48.51 16.77
CA THR A 28 26.79 -47.80 15.47
C THR A 28 28.07 -46.98 15.30
N ARG A 29 28.89 -46.85 16.35
CA ARG A 29 30.11 -46.03 16.42
C ARG A 29 29.86 -44.56 16.03
N LYS A 30 28.67 -44.05 16.37
CA LYS A 30 28.22 -42.69 16.02
C LYS A 30 27.69 -41.98 17.24
N CYS A 31 27.73 -40.65 17.22
CA CYS A 31 27.08 -39.84 18.24
C CYS A 31 25.57 -39.79 18.02
N VAL A 32 24.82 -40.12 19.07
CA VAL A 32 23.40 -39.86 19.19
C VAL A 32 23.24 -38.50 19.88
N CYS A 33 22.86 -37.49 19.09
CA CYS A 33 22.66 -36.13 19.57
C CYS A 33 21.29 -35.97 20.24
N LYS A 34 21.25 -35.26 21.36
CA LYS A 34 20.00 -34.88 22.04
C LYS A 34 19.38 -33.65 21.37
N GLY A 35 18.06 -33.58 21.32
CA GLY A 35 17.33 -32.42 20.79
C GLY A 35 17.58 -32.15 19.30
N ASN A 36 17.81 -30.89 18.94
CA ASN A 36 17.99 -30.44 17.56
C ASN A 36 19.46 -30.29 17.14
N PHE A 37 20.39 -30.91 17.86
CA PHE A 37 21.80 -30.94 17.48
C PHE A 37 22.05 -31.91 16.31
N LEU A 38 23.05 -31.59 15.47
CA LEU A 38 23.39 -32.34 14.27
C LEU A 38 24.52 -33.35 14.54
N PRO A 39 24.41 -34.61 14.08
CA PRO A 39 25.57 -35.50 13.97
C PRO A 39 26.60 -34.94 12.96
N PRO A 40 27.89 -35.34 13.03
CA PRO A 40 28.43 -36.47 13.79
C PRO A 40 28.97 -36.15 15.20
N PHE A 41 29.08 -34.89 15.60
CA PHE A 41 29.70 -34.51 16.90
C PHE A 41 28.76 -33.75 17.85
N CYS A 42 27.52 -33.47 17.45
CA CYS A 42 26.52 -32.78 18.28
C CYS A 42 26.95 -31.39 18.78
N ARG A 43 27.73 -30.66 17.96
CA ARG A 43 28.20 -29.30 18.27
C ARG A 43 27.37 -28.20 17.62
N SER A 44 26.74 -28.51 16.50
CA SER A 44 25.99 -27.55 15.69
C SER A 44 24.51 -27.88 15.73
N CYS A 45 23.67 -26.85 15.57
CA CYS A 45 22.23 -27.01 15.44
C CYS A 45 21.83 -27.48 14.04
N ARG A 46 20.66 -28.10 13.93
CA ARG A 46 19.96 -28.29 12.65
C ARG A 46 19.73 -26.93 11.96
N PRO A 47 19.69 -26.86 10.62
CA PRO A 47 19.59 -25.59 9.88
C PRO A 47 18.44 -24.67 10.31
N GLU A 48 17.32 -25.26 10.77
CA GLU A 48 16.14 -24.55 11.24
C GLU A 48 16.22 -24.11 12.71
N PHE A 49 17.25 -24.51 13.45
CA PHE A 49 17.37 -24.26 14.89
C PHE A 49 18.64 -23.48 15.20
N TRP A 50 18.60 -22.69 16.27
CA TRP A 50 19.72 -21.86 16.71
C TRP A 50 19.66 -21.60 18.21
N GLY A 51 20.65 -20.87 18.74
CA GLY A 51 20.86 -20.65 20.16
C GLY A 51 21.76 -21.70 20.80
N GLU A 52 22.15 -21.48 22.06
CA GLU A 52 23.12 -22.31 22.79
C GLU A 52 22.68 -23.78 22.92
N ASN A 53 21.37 -24.03 23.00
CA ASN A 53 20.78 -25.36 23.13
C ASN A 53 20.01 -25.83 21.88
N CYS A 54 20.06 -25.10 20.76
CA CYS A 54 19.27 -25.40 19.56
C CYS A 54 17.75 -25.52 19.80
N GLU A 55 17.24 -24.76 20.77
CA GLU A 55 15.82 -24.75 21.13
C GLU A 55 15.04 -23.71 20.34
N LEU A 56 15.72 -22.68 19.82
CA LEU A 56 15.09 -21.59 19.08
C LEU A 56 14.93 -22.01 17.63
N LYS A 57 13.68 -22.09 17.14
CA LYS A 57 13.42 -22.30 15.72
C LYS A 57 13.57 -20.98 14.97
N ARG A 58 14.38 -20.98 13.91
CA ARG A 58 14.39 -19.89 12.93
C ARG A 58 13.00 -19.88 12.31
N PHE A 59 12.26 -18.79 12.50
CA PHE A 59 11.00 -18.63 11.80
C PHE A 59 11.30 -18.88 10.32
N SER A 60 10.57 -19.83 9.72
CA SER A 60 10.55 -19.99 8.27
C SER A 60 10.41 -18.60 7.67
N PRO A 61 11.11 -18.27 6.56
CA PRO A 61 10.87 -17.01 5.89
C PRO A 61 9.36 -16.88 5.78
N VAL A 62 8.84 -15.76 6.27
CA VAL A 62 7.45 -15.36 6.09
C VAL A 62 7.17 -15.71 4.64
N THR A 63 6.39 -16.76 4.39
CA THR A 63 5.74 -16.91 3.10
C THR A 63 5.03 -15.59 2.98
N GLU A 64 5.54 -14.73 2.09
CA GLU A 64 4.74 -13.64 1.55
C GLU A 64 3.34 -14.20 1.37
N PRO A 65 2.29 -13.48 1.79
CA PRO A 65 0.95 -13.95 1.51
C PRO A 65 0.84 -14.12 -0.02
N ASP A 66 1.00 -15.36 -0.48
CA ASP A 66 0.84 -15.85 -1.84
C ASP A 66 -0.64 -15.78 -2.28
N ASP A 67 -1.41 -14.89 -1.65
CA ASP A 67 -2.78 -14.54 -1.99
C ASP A 67 -2.85 -13.35 -2.95
N TYR A 68 -1.72 -12.71 -3.29
CA TYR A 68 -1.61 -11.87 -4.48
C TYR A 68 -1.47 -12.76 -5.72
N SER A 69 -2.56 -13.46 -6.04
CA SER A 69 -2.72 -14.13 -7.33
C SER A 69 -2.39 -13.13 -8.45
N ALA A 70 -1.62 -13.56 -9.47
CA ALA A 70 -1.18 -12.71 -10.59
C ALA A 70 -2.32 -11.93 -11.30
N TYR A 71 -3.57 -12.34 -11.08
CA TYR A 71 -4.77 -11.69 -11.60
C TYR A 71 -5.26 -10.51 -10.77
N THR A 72 -4.86 -10.37 -9.51
CA THR A 72 -5.24 -9.26 -8.62
C THR A 72 -4.91 -7.87 -9.21
N PRO A 73 -3.70 -7.58 -9.77
CA PRO A 73 -3.45 -6.29 -10.40
C PRO A 73 -4.30 -6.07 -11.65
N ILE A 74 -4.61 -7.14 -12.40
CA ILE A 74 -5.42 -7.06 -13.63
C ILE A 74 -6.87 -6.72 -13.29
N VAL A 75 -7.44 -7.39 -12.29
CA VAL A 75 -8.83 -7.14 -11.83
C VAL A 75 -8.97 -5.71 -11.30
N LEU A 76 -8.01 -5.23 -10.50
CA LEU A 76 -8.02 -3.86 -9.99
C LEU A 76 -7.92 -2.81 -11.10
N LEU A 77 -7.07 -3.06 -12.11
CA LEU A 77 -6.92 -2.17 -13.26
C LEU A 77 -8.20 -2.09 -14.08
N VAL A 78 -8.84 -3.23 -14.38
CA VAL A 78 -10.12 -3.26 -15.12
C VAL A 78 -11.22 -2.54 -14.35
N ALA A 79 -11.34 -2.80 -13.03
CA ALA A 79 -12.32 -2.13 -12.18
C ALA A 79 -12.12 -0.60 -12.16
N PHE A 80 -10.87 -0.15 -12.06
CA PHE A 80 -10.52 1.27 -12.10
C PHE A 80 -10.89 1.93 -13.44
N LEU A 81 -10.58 1.27 -14.56
CA LEU A 81 -10.92 1.78 -15.89
C LEU A 81 -12.43 1.90 -16.11
N LEU A 82 -13.22 0.91 -15.66
CA LEU A 82 -14.68 0.96 -15.72
C LEU A 82 -15.25 2.10 -14.87
N LEU A 83 -14.70 2.31 -13.67
CA LEU A 83 -15.11 3.40 -12.79
C LEU A 83 -14.80 4.76 -13.44
N MET A 84 -13.60 4.94 -14.00
CA MET A 84 -13.24 6.19 -14.68
C MET A 84 -14.11 6.46 -15.92
N ALA A 85 -14.39 5.43 -16.73
CA ALA A 85 -15.23 5.56 -17.91
C ALA A 85 -16.67 5.97 -17.56
N THR A 86 -17.25 5.37 -16.51
CA THR A 86 -18.60 5.70 -16.04
C THR A 86 -18.68 7.13 -15.48
N LEU A 87 -17.68 7.57 -14.71
CA LEU A 87 -17.62 8.95 -14.22
C LEU A 87 -17.52 9.97 -15.36
N LEU A 88 -16.70 9.69 -16.38
CA LEU A 88 -16.58 10.54 -17.56
C LEU A 88 -17.89 10.61 -18.36
N ALA A 89 -18.57 9.47 -18.55
CA ALA A 89 -19.87 9.41 -19.20
C ALA A 89 -20.93 10.23 -18.46
N LEU A 90 -20.99 10.13 -17.13
CA LEU A 90 -21.90 10.92 -16.30
C LEU A 90 -21.59 12.42 -16.36
N ALA A 91 -20.31 12.79 -16.35
CA ALA A 91 -19.89 14.18 -16.47
C ALA A 91 -20.26 14.76 -17.85
N ALA A 92 -20.05 13.99 -18.92
CA ALA A 92 -20.44 14.36 -20.27
C ALA A 92 -21.96 14.50 -20.40
N TYR A 93 -22.72 13.56 -19.84
CA TYR A 93 -24.18 13.59 -19.83
C TYR A 93 -24.72 14.82 -19.08
N LYS A 94 -24.20 15.13 -17.89
CA LYS A 94 -24.59 16.33 -17.15
C LYS A 94 -24.26 17.62 -17.91
N ARG A 95 -23.10 17.68 -18.57
CA ARG A 95 -22.75 18.84 -19.42
C ARG A 95 -23.68 18.98 -20.61
N TRP A 96 -24.05 17.85 -21.23
CA TRP A 96 -24.98 17.84 -22.35
C TRP A 96 -26.38 18.28 -21.93
N GLN A 97 -26.91 17.77 -20.81
CA GLN A 97 -28.18 18.23 -20.25
C GLN A 97 -28.20 19.74 -19.97
N ARG A 98 -27.12 20.29 -19.42
CA ARG A 98 -27.02 21.76 -19.20
C ARG A 98 -27.09 22.53 -20.51
N ARG A 99 -26.44 22.05 -21.56
CA ARG A 99 -26.49 22.69 -22.89
C ARG A 99 -27.89 22.63 -23.49
N THR A 100 -28.53 21.47 -23.47
CA THR A 100 -29.88 21.31 -24.02
C THR A 100 -30.92 22.17 -23.29
N VAL A 101 -30.79 22.38 -21.97
CA VAL A 101 -31.69 23.26 -21.22
C VAL A 101 -31.52 24.73 -21.62
N ILE A 102 -30.29 25.18 -21.88
CA ILE A 102 -30.01 26.55 -22.32
C ILE A 102 -30.52 26.78 -23.75
N ASP A 103 -30.31 25.81 -24.65
CA ASP A 103 -30.77 25.92 -26.04
C ASP A 103 -32.31 25.84 -26.18
N SER A 104 -32.99 25.24 -25.21
CA SER A 104 -34.46 25.13 -25.18
C SER A 104 -35.14 26.33 -24.50
N MET A 105 -34.37 27.29 -23.97
CA MET A 105 -34.95 28.44 -23.27
C MET A 105 -35.43 29.46 -24.30
N PRO A 106 -36.74 29.78 -24.35
CA PRO A 106 -37.23 30.81 -25.25
C PRO A 106 -36.55 32.15 -24.89
N PRO A 107 -36.22 33.00 -25.88
CA PRO A 107 -35.60 34.29 -25.61
C PRO A 107 -36.48 35.11 -24.65
N PRO A 108 -35.87 35.91 -23.76
CA PRO A 108 -36.63 36.76 -22.83
C PRO A 108 -37.55 37.69 -23.62
N LYS A 109 -38.83 37.74 -23.25
CA LYS A 109 -39.81 38.65 -23.87
C LYS A 109 -39.41 40.10 -23.59
N TYR A 110 -39.34 40.92 -24.64
CA TYR A 110 -38.89 42.32 -24.62
C TYR A 110 -39.90 43.32 -24.04
N GLU A 111 -40.93 42.88 -23.31
CA GLU A 111 -42.02 43.76 -22.85
C GLU A 111 -41.73 44.54 -21.56
N GLN A 112 -40.47 44.57 -21.10
CA GLN A 112 -40.11 45.26 -19.85
C GLN A 112 -38.98 46.29 -20.03
N ILE A 113 -38.89 46.91 -21.21
CA ILE A 113 -38.24 48.22 -21.33
C ILE A 113 -39.26 49.22 -20.81
N VAL A 114 -39.16 49.54 -19.51
CA VAL A 114 -39.85 50.70 -18.96
C VAL A 114 -39.36 51.90 -19.75
N HIS A 115 -40.24 52.48 -20.56
CA HIS A 115 -40.05 53.80 -21.16
C HIS A 115 -40.16 54.83 -20.03
N ASP A 116 -39.22 54.82 -19.09
CA ASP A 116 -39.05 55.95 -18.19
C ASP A 116 -38.69 57.13 -19.08
N ARG A 117 -39.54 58.17 -19.01
CA ARG A 117 -39.37 59.41 -19.75
C ARG A 117 -37.92 59.86 -19.58
N PRO A 118 -37.18 60.18 -20.66
CA PRO A 118 -35.82 60.69 -20.50
C PRO A 118 -35.86 61.92 -19.59
N PRO A 119 -34.90 62.06 -18.66
CA PRO A 119 -34.90 63.15 -17.69
C PRO A 119 -34.91 64.50 -18.40
N THR A 120 -35.64 65.46 -17.84
CA THR A 120 -35.75 66.80 -18.42
C THR A 120 -34.45 67.58 -18.21
N TYR A 121 -34.06 68.46 -19.14
CA TYR A 121 -32.76 69.17 -19.08
C TYR A 121 -32.54 69.94 -17.76
N ALA A 122 -33.62 70.46 -17.15
CA ALA A 122 -33.57 71.12 -15.84
C ALA A 122 -33.19 70.17 -14.69
N GLU A 123 -33.64 68.91 -14.72
CA GLU A 123 -33.31 67.90 -13.72
C GLU A 123 -31.87 67.39 -13.90
N ALA A 124 -31.39 67.32 -15.15
CA ALA A 124 -30.04 66.87 -15.46
C ALA A 124 -28.95 67.91 -15.14
N THR A 125 -29.30 69.19 -15.10
CA THR A 125 -28.31 70.28 -14.89
C THR A 125 -28.29 70.84 -13.47
N GLY A 126 -29.22 70.45 -12.59
CA GLY A 126 -29.18 70.83 -11.16
C GLY A 126 -29.22 72.34 -10.91
N VAL A 127 -29.67 73.15 -11.88
CA VAL A 127 -29.80 74.61 -11.74
C VAL A 127 -31.22 74.92 -11.26
N ASP A 128 -31.50 74.58 -10.01
CA ASP A 128 -32.73 74.98 -9.35
C ASP A 128 -32.39 75.45 -7.93
N LYS A 129 -31.68 76.59 -7.89
CA LYS A 129 -31.59 77.58 -6.81
C LYS A 129 -30.27 78.32 -6.92
N MET A 130 -30.28 79.44 -7.64
CA MET A 130 -29.56 80.67 -7.32
C MET A 130 -29.83 81.64 -8.47
N ASP A 131 -30.86 82.46 -8.31
CA ASP A 131 -30.92 83.86 -8.77
C ASP A 131 -32.36 84.36 -8.74
N HIS A 132 -32.87 84.62 -7.53
CA HIS A 132 -33.84 85.69 -7.28
C HIS A 132 -33.78 86.05 -5.79
N SER A 133 -32.71 86.76 -5.40
CA SER A 133 -32.67 87.60 -4.20
C SER A 133 -31.78 88.79 -4.49
N LEU A 134 -32.29 89.66 -5.35
CA LEU A 134 -31.84 91.04 -5.52
C LEU A 134 -33.10 91.90 -5.59
N ALA A 135 -33.57 92.28 -4.41
CA ALA A 135 -34.40 93.44 -4.11
C ALA A 135 -34.04 93.89 -2.70
#